data_AF-A0A2W7N6V4-F1
#
_entry.id   AF-A0A2W7N6V4-F1
#
_cell.length_a   1.000
_cell.length_b   1.000
_cell.length_c   1.000
_cell.angle_alpha   90.00
_cell.angle_beta   90.00
_cell.angle_gamma   90.00
#
_symmetry.space_group_name_H-M   'P 1'
#
loop_
_entity.id
_entity.type
_entity.pdbx_description
1 polymer ?
#
loop_
_entity_poly.entity_id
_entity_poly.type
_entity_poly.pdbx_seq_one_letter_code
_entity_poly.pdbx_strand_id
1 'polypeptide(L)'
;MQKLMFESSWDKALSSKDRKDIEAIFLETNENNLENIRLSPIWNAVNHRGELLITVLVHNFTQKTLTFNEKRLVYIENDEIVAESSFTLTTLVIPSKVTMPWTFIFPVECLKKPAEFEKGHLEIK
;
A
#
# COMPACT_ATOMS: atom_id res chain seq x y z
N MET A 1 8.11 12.64 -12.73
CA MET A 1 7.69 11.29 -13.14
C MET A 1 8.35 10.30 -12.20
N GLN A 2 7.62 9.34 -11.65
CA GLN A 2 8.18 8.32 -10.75
C GLN A 2 8.70 7.10 -11.52
N LYS A 3 9.52 6.27 -10.85
CA LYS A 3 9.93 4.94 -11.30
C LYS A 3 9.21 3.86 -10.49
N LEU A 4 8.61 2.87 -11.16
CA LEU A 4 8.11 1.66 -10.49
C LEU A 4 9.28 0.73 -10.17
N MET A 5 9.34 0.27 -8.93
CA MET A 5 10.32 -0.71 -8.46
C MET A 5 9.63 -1.78 -7.63
N PHE A 6 10.22 -2.97 -7.61
CA PHE A 6 9.73 -4.10 -6.83
C PHE A 6 10.81 -4.48 -5.81
N GLU A 7 10.39 -4.81 -4.59
CA GLU A 7 11.28 -5.46 -3.63
C GLU A 7 11.62 -6.88 -4.14
N SER A 8 12.76 -7.43 -3.74
CA SER A 8 13.28 -8.69 -4.29
C SER A 8 12.33 -9.88 -4.09
N SER A 9 11.56 -9.93 -3.00
CA SER A 9 10.56 -10.97 -2.78
C SER A 9 9.35 -10.80 -3.70
N TRP A 10 8.90 -9.57 -3.93
CA TRP A 10 7.85 -9.26 -4.91
C TRP A 10 8.27 -9.65 -6.32
N ASP A 11 9.48 -9.28 -6.72
CA ASP A 11 10.00 -9.54 -8.07
C ASP A 11 9.99 -11.04 -8.42
N LYS A 12 10.26 -11.89 -7.43
CA LYS A 12 10.27 -13.36 -7.55
C LYS A 12 8.90 -14.02 -7.42
N ALA A 13 8.00 -13.43 -6.63
CA ALA A 13 6.71 -14.03 -6.31
C ALA A 13 5.60 -13.67 -7.31
N LEU A 14 5.73 -12.56 -8.03
CA LEU A 14 4.71 -12.08 -8.95
C LEU A 14 4.63 -12.94 -10.22
N SER A 15 3.40 -13.32 -10.59
CA SER A 15 3.13 -13.84 -11.93
C SER A 15 3.27 -12.73 -12.98
N SER A 16 3.47 -13.11 -14.25
CA SER A 16 3.50 -12.15 -15.36
C SER A 16 2.19 -11.37 -15.51
N LYS A 17 1.07 -11.94 -15.07
CA LYS A 17 -0.24 -11.28 -15.09
C LYS A 17 -0.30 -10.20 -14.02
N ASP A 18 0.00 -10.57 -12.77
CA ASP A 18 -0.07 -9.65 -11.63
C ASP A 18 0.89 -8.47 -11.82
N ARG A 19 2.08 -8.72 -12.40
CA ARG A 19 3.01 -7.64 -12.76
C ARG A 19 2.38 -6.64 -13.73
N LYS A 20 1.71 -7.12 -14.79
CA LYS A 20 1.05 -6.24 -15.77
C LYS A 20 -0.08 -5.44 -15.14
N ASP A 21 -0.85 -6.06 -14.25
CA ASP A 21 -1.93 -5.38 -13.52
C ASP A 21 -1.37 -4.24 -12.65
N ILE A 22 -0.27 -4.49 -11.93
CA ILE A 22 0.45 -3.47 -11.14
C ILE A 22 1.00 -2.35 -12.04
N GLU A 23 1.61 -2.70 -13.17
CA GLU A 23 2.15 -1.73 -14.13
C GLU A 23 1.06 -0.84 -14.72
N ALA A 24 -0.11 -1.40 -15.03
CA ALA A 24 -1.26 -0.65 -15.53
C ALA A 24 -1.76 0.36 -14.49
N ILE A 25 -1.97 -0.07 -13.24
CA ILE A 25 -2.38 0.82 -12.14
C ILE A 25 -1.32 1.92 -11.94
N PHE A 26 -0.03 1.57 -11.99
CA PHE A 26 1.04 2.56 -11.88
C PHE A 26 0.97 3.63 -12.98
N LEU A 27 0.72 3.24 -14.23
CA LEU A 27 0.58 4.19 -15.33
C LEU A 27 -0.64 5.11 -15.15
N GLU A 28 -1.74 4.58 -14.62
CA GLU A 28 -2.96 5.35 -14.35
C GLU A 28 -2.80 6.33 -13.18
N THR A 29 -2.00 6.00 -12.17
CA THR A 29 -1.90 6.78 -10.92
C THR A 29 -0.63 7.62 -10.78
N ASN A 30 0.35 7.46 -11.67
CA ASN A 30 1.62 8.22 -11.69
C ASN A 30 1.45 9.63 -12.29
N GLU A 31 0.49 10.40 -11.76
CA GLU A 31 0.25 11.78 -12.16
C GLU A 31 1.22 12.76 -11.46
N ASN A 32 1.75 13.72 -12.22
CA ASN A 32 2.98 14.45 -11.91
C ASN A 32 2.86 15.70 -11.03
N ASN A 33 1.89 15.80 -10.11
CA ASN A 33 1.56 17.12 -9.53
C ASN A 33 1.50 17.25 -8.02
N LEU A 34 1.87 16.24 -7.24
CA LEU A 34 1.78 16.34 -5.78
C LEU A 34 3.12 15.98 -5.14
N GLU A 35 3.74 16.88 -4.38
CA GLU A 35 4.92 16.59 -3.55
C GLU A 35 4.53 15.84 -2.27
N ASN A 36 3.79 14.74 -2.39
CA ASN A 36 3.26 13.99 -1.26
C ASN A 36 3.52 12.49 -1.37
N ILE A 37 3.01 11.76 -0.38
CA ILE A 37 2.95 10.31 -0.42
C ILE A 37 1.50 9.94 -0.74
N ARG A 38 1.29 9.03 -1.68
CA ARG A 38 -0.04 8.54 -2.08
C ARG A 38 -0.06 7.03 -2.04
N LEU A 39 -1.18 6.47 -1.62
CA LEU A 39 -1.44 5.03 -1.62
C LEU A 39 -2.56 4.75 -2.62
N SER A 40 -2.27 3.97 -3.66
CA SER A 40 -3.28 3.56 -4.65
C SER A 40 -3.62 2.08 -4.45
N PRO A 41 -4.89 1.72 -4.22
CA PRO A 41 -5.28 0.34 -3.97
C PRO A 41 -5.03 -0.56 -5.18
N ILE A 42 -4.58 -1.79 -4.92
CA ILE A 42 -4.41 -2.85 -5.92
C ILE A 42 -5.35 -4.01 -5.60
N TRP A 43 -5.18 -4.60 -4.40
CA TRP A 43 -5.97 -5.73 -3.93
C TRP A 43 -6.28 -5.59 -2.45
N ASN A 44 -7.33 -6.28 -2.03
CA ASN A 44 -7.68 -6.46 -0.63
C ASN A 44 -8.14 -7.90 -0.42
N ALA A 45 -7.88 -8.43 0.78
CA ALA A 45 -8.23 -9.80 1.12
C ALA A 45 -8.27 -9.98 2.64
N VAL A 46 -8.96 -11.02 3.10
CA VAL A 46 -8.79 -11.57 4.45
C VAL A 46 -8.11 -12.93 4.33
N ASN A 47 -7.05 -13.17 5.10
CA ASN A 47 -6.38 -14.48 5.09
C ASN A 47 -7.08 -15.49 6.02
N HIS A 48 -6.58 -16.72 6.05
CA HIS A 48 -7.14 -17.79 6.87
C HIS A 48 -7.06 -17.55 8.40
N ARG A 49 -6.28 -16.54 8.85
CA ARG A 49 -6.20 -16.12 10.26
C ARG A 49 -7.16 -14.96 10.59
N GLY A 50 -7.94 -14.48 9.62
CA GLY A 50 -8.80 -13.32 9.79
C GLY A 50 -8.08 -11.98 9.66
N GLU A 51 -6.79 -11.97 9.33
CA GLU A 51 -6.03 -10.73 9.15
C GLU A 51 -6.41 -10.07 7.84
N LEU A 52 -6.49 -8.74 7.88
CA LEU A 52 -6.84 -7.92 6.72
C LEU A 52 -5.57 -7.55 5.94
N LEU A 53 -5.52 -7.95 4.68
CA LEU A 53 -4.42 -7.71 3.76
C LEU A 53 -4.82 -6.61 2.80
N ILE A 54 -4.14 -5.47 2.86
CA ILE A 54 -4.35 -4.34 1.96
C ILE A 54 -3.09 -4.15 1.10
N THR A 55 -3.20 -4.46 -0.19
CA THR A 55 -2.12 -4.25 -1.16
C THR A 55 -2.31 -2.94 -1.90
N VAL A 56 -1.28 -2.09 -1.88
CA VAL A 56 -1.29 -0.77 -2.51
C VAL A 56 0.00 -0.53 -3.30
N LEU A 57 -0.06 0.38 -4.28
CA LEU A 57 1.11 1.10 -4.75
C LEU A 57 1.41 2.23 -3.75
N VAL A 58 2.59 2.21 -3.16
CA VAL A 58 3.10 3.29 -2.33
C VAL A 58 3.89 4.25 -3.21
N HIS A 59 3.27 5.37 -3.57
CA HIS A 59 3.89 6.42 -4.36
C HIS A 59 4.64 7.39 -3.44
N ASN A 60 5.98 7.46 -3.57
CA ASN A 60 6.77 8.51 -2.94
C ASN A 60 7.08 9.62 -3.95
N PHE A 61 6.21 10.62 -4.07
CA PHE A 61 6.45 11.75 -4.97
C PHE A 61 7.39 12.80 -4.34
N THR A 62 7.88 12.58 -3.12
CA THR A 62 8.74 13.54 -2.44
C THR A 62 10.20 13.45 -2.91
N GLN A 63 11.00 14.44 -2.52
CA GLN A 63 12.46 14.47 -2.73
C GLN A 63 13.24 13.70 -1.66
N LYS A 64 12.55 13.01 -0.74
CA LYS A 64 13.14 12.30 0.41
C LYS A 64 12.83 10.82 0.32
N THR A 65 13.65 10.00 0.95
CA THR A 65 13.36 8.57 1.14
C THR A 65 12.21 8.42 2.15
N LEU A 66 11.24 7.58 1.81
CA LEU A 66 10.15 7.18 2.70
C LEU A 66 10.53 5.88 3.41
N THR A 67 10.42 5.90 4.73
CA THR A 67 10.59 4.74 5.60
C THR A 67 9.37 4.58 6.51
N PHE A 68 9.15 3.36 6.98
CA PHE A 68 8.08 3.04 7.91
C PHE A 68 8.70 2.69 9.25
N ASN A 69 8.77 3.68 10.15
CA ASN A 69 9.16 3.52 11.54
C ASN A 69 8.03 4.06 12.40
N GLU A 70 7.29 3.16 13.05
CA GLU A 70 6.06 3.46 13.80
C GLU A 70 5.06 4.30 12.98
N LYS A 71 4.98 4.07 11.67
CA LYS A 71 4.08 4.82 10.80
C LYS A 71 2.66 4.33 10.99
N ARG A 72 1.76 5.23 11.38
CA ARG A 72 0.34 4.95 11.59
C ARG A 72 -0.37 4.89 10.24
N LEU A 73 -1.03 3.78 9.98
CA LEU A 73 -1.86 3.58 8.79
C LEU A 73 -3.29 3.28 9.21
N VAL A 74 -4.22 3.82 8.43
CA VAL A 74 -5.66 3.68 8.64
C VAL A 74 -6.30 3.21 7.35
N TYR A 75 -7.00 2.09 7.43
CA TYR A 75 -7.83 1.59 6.35
C TYR A 75 -9.27 2.05 6.54
N ILE A 76 -9.83 2.67 5.52
CA ILE A 76 -11.13 3.34 5.53
C ILE A 76 -11.98 2.72 4.41
N GLU A 77 -13.23 2.40 4.71
CA GLU A 77 -14.25 2.00 3.74
C GLU A 77 -15.49 2.84 3.98
N ASN A 78 -16.10 3.37 2.90
CA ASN A 78 -17.30 4.21 3.00
C ASN A 78 -17.17 5.34 4.06
N ASP A 79 -16.01 6.01 4.09
CA ASP A 79 -15.64 7.07 5.05
C ASP A 79 -15.57 6.63 6.54
N GLU A 80 -15.63 5.33 6.82
CA GLU A 80 -15.50 4.77 8.17
C GLU A 80 -14.18 4.00 8.35
N ILE A 81 -13.55 4.15 9.52
CA ILE A 81 -12.32 3.43 9.84
C ILE A 81 -12.64 1.95 10.09
N VAL A 82 -12.08 1.09 9.24
CA VAL A 82 -12.19 -0.38 9.35
C VAL A 82 -11.06 -0.95 10.19
N ALA A 83 -9.83 -0.48 9.96
CA ALA A 83 -8.66 -0.97 10.68
C ALA A 83 -7.62 0.14 10.86
N GLU A 84 -6.84 0.03 11.93
CA GLU A 84 -5.82 1.02 12.26
C GLU A 84 -4.66 0.38 13.00
N SER A 85 -3.43 0.59 12.51
CA SER A 85 -2.23 0.02 13.12
C SER A 85 -1.00 0.86 12.80
N SER A 86 0.04 0.71 13.62
CA SER A 86 1.36 1.32 13.40
C SER A 86 2.33 0.28 12.86
N PHE A 87 2.99 0.62 11.76
CA PHE A 87 3.90 -0.27 11.05
C PHE A 87 5.35 0.21 11.18
N THR A 88 6.21 -0.72 11.60
CA THR A 88 7.66 -0.60 11.50
C THR A 88 8.16 -1.65 10.51
N LEU A 89 8.56 -1.22 9.31
CA LEU A 89 8.96 -2.09 8.21
C LEU A 89 10.39 -1.76 7.79
N THR A 90 11.35 -2.51 8.31
CA THR A 90 12.78 -2.29 8.04
C THR A 90 13.17 -2.58 6.59
N THR A 91 12.40 -3.42 5.89
CA THR A 91 12.63 -3.80 4.50
C THR A 91 12.00 -2.84 3.49
N LEU A 92 10.98 -2.08 3.90
CA LEU A 92 10.30 -1.12 3.03
C LEU A 92 10.97 0.25 3.11
N VAL A 93 11.97 0.44 2.25
CA VAL A 93 12.66 1.71 2.06
C VAL A 93 12.40 2.18 0.63
N ILE A 94 11.58 3.23 0.48
CA ILE A 94 11.14 3.71 -0.83
C ILE A 94 11.91 5.00 -1.16
N PRO A 95 12.85 4.98 -2.12
CA PRO A 95 13.61 6.17 -2.49
C PRO A 95 12.72 7.30 -3.00
N SER A 96 13.30 8.50 -3.10
CA SER A 96 12.65 9.63 -3.74
C SER A 96 12.20 9.30 -5.16
N LYS A 97 11.00 9.76 -5.54
CA LYS A 97 10.39 9.55 -6.86
C LYS A 97 10.30 8.08 -7.28
N VAL A 98 10.15 7.17 -6.32
CA VAL A 98 9.92 5.73 -6.55
C VAL A 98 8.51 5.35 -6.09
N THR A 99 7.89 4.45 -6.85
CA THR A 99 6.68 3.73 -6.45
C THR A 99 7.03 2.27 -6.20
N MET A 100 6.50 1.67 -5.14
CA MET A 100 6.63 0.24 -4.86
C MET A 100 5.29 -0.37 -4.46
N PRO A 101 4.95 -1.59 -4.92
CA PRO A 101 3.82 -2.32 -4.37
C PRO A 101 4.17 -2.83 -2.97
N TRP A 102 3.19 -2.80 -2.07
CA TRP A 102 3.34 -3.38 -0.74
C TRP A 102 2.00 -3.87 -0.19
N THR A 103 2.04 -4.96 0.58
CA THR A 103 0.89 -5.48 1.32
C THR A 103 1.06 -5.17 2.80
N PHE A 104 0.16 -4.36 3.33
CA PHE A 104 0.03 -4.12 4.78
C PHE A 104 -0.91 -5.16 5.37
N ILE A 105 -0.42 -5.90 6.36
CA ILE A 105 -1.18 -6.94 7.05
C ILE A 105 -1.63 -6.36 8.38
N PHE A 106 -2.92 -6.07 8.49
CA PHE A 106 -3.55 -5.62 9.73
C PHE A 106 -3.93 -6.83 10.58
N PRO A 107 -3.34 -6.95 11.79
CA PRO A 107 -3.73 -7.98 12.74
C PRO A 107 -5.20 -7.86 13.15
N VAL A 108 -5.84 -8.96 13.52
CA VAL A 108 -7.28 -9.02 13.85
C VAL A 108 -7.64 -8.03 14.96
N GLU A 109 -6.76 -7.87 15.94
CA GLU A 109 -6.90 -6.95 17.07
C GLU A 109 -6.93 -5.47 16.68
N CYS A 110 -6.48 -5.12 15.46
CA CYS A 110 -6.50 -3.76 14.93
C CYS A 110 -7.77 -3.44 14.13
N LEU A 111 -8.64 -4.42 13.88
CA LEU A 111 -9.90 -4.23 13.16
C LEU A 111 -10.96 -3.66 14.12
N LYS A 112 -11.60 -2.58 13.69
CA LYS A 112 -12.75 -1.96 14.39
C LYS A 112 -14.08 -2.56 13.93
N LYS A 113 -14.12 -3.05 12.68
CA LYS A 113 -15.25 -3.76 12.08
C LYS A 113 -14.73 -4.70 10.97
N PRO A 114 -15.54 -5.68 10.53
CA PRO A 114 -15.20 -6.49 9.35
C PRO A 114 -15.01 -5.60 8.11
N ALA A 115 -14.08 -5.97 7.24
CA ALA A 115 -13.89 -5.32 5.94
C ALA A 115 -14.95 -5.83 4.94
N GLU A 116 -15.62 -4.90 4.27
CA GLU A 116 -16.62 -5.17 3.23
C GLU A 116 -16.05 -5.00 1.83
N PHE A 117 -14.84 -4.41 1.73
CA PHE A 117 -14.10 -4.14 0.50
C PHE A 117 -14.79 -3.16 -0.46
N GLU A 118 -15.65 -2.31 0.09
CA GLU A 118 -16.36 -1.28 -0.67
C GLU A 118 -15.64 0.07 -0.58
N LYS A 119 -15.21 0.59 -1.73
CA LYS A 119 -14.54 1.90 -1.87
C LYS A 119 -13.39 2.11 -0.86
N GLY A 120 -12.69 1.03 -0.54
CA GLY A 120 -11.66 1.06 0.50
C GLY A 120 -10.38 1.75 0.06
N HIS A 121 -9.81 2.60 0.93
CA HIS A 121 -8.51 3.22 0.72
C HIS A 121 -7.67 3.24 1.99
N LEU A 122 -6.37 3.38 1.80
CA LEU A 122 -5.38 3.39 2.87
C LEU A 122 -4.80 4.79 3.01
N GLU A 123 -4.68 5.28 4.24
CA GLU A 123 -4.09 6.57 4.56
C GLU A 123 -2.92 6.43 5.54
N ILE A 124 -1.91 7.28 5.39
CA ILE A 124 -0.85 7.47 6.38
C ILE A 124 -1.25 8.67 7.25
N LYS A 125 -1.29 8.49 8.57
CA LYS A 125 -1.60 9.55 9.55
C LYS A 125 -0.36 10.07 10.25
#